data_AF-A0A6N9JEK6-F1
#
_entry.id   AF-A0A6N9JEK6-F1
#
_cell.length_a   1.000
_cell.length_b   1.000
_cell.length_c   1.000
_cell.angle_alpha   90.00
_cell.angle_beta   90.00
_cell.angle_gamma   90.00
#
_symmetry.space_group_name_H-M   'P 1'
#
loop_
_entity.id
_entity.type
_entity.pdbx_description
1 polymer ?
#
loop_
_entity_poly.entity_id
_entity_poly.type
_entity_poly.pdbx_seq_one_letter_code
_entity_poly.pdbx_strand_id
1 'polypeptide(L)'
;MNCPAIKVPASMPTEIMPWTLPSCREKNAEIFGIERIALICKPHSIAYGIPSGFSTGTLLDVDLNDPKKIIQFVERYGLPTTPYANQSERVEKRFISNDVFSDKPEQDGLDIWYDALNASERSAEISSNRDCALFNSFKDKGRSQGTEVANLTEGIRYKKEQVILLDDLVTTMAFMQLATLLFTGKAAYGDRAYDYVLHQVCISQNKDIFENRFSQLRWALQMIDASEPQLAVAKPGTFEMEEGTKIWVSDQFEPIEIALATFIDLAINPYPEPHAFIQEQTLRRMVNRNLNDQNLIYGSLTRAWAIQLLETLESHFSWNTCRVCGRPYKIRQQTMKAYVKQEDANEDRFKDRNNARDKNGYCCKAHEQRVRRKKDKRISNDQLDKAARKMDEHGR
;
A
#
# COMPACT_ATOMS: atom_id res chain seq x y z
N MET A 1 -38.47 -42.20 -13.96
CA MET A 1 -37.96 -42.24 -12.57
C MET A 1 -36.97 -41.10 -12.44
N ASN A 2 -37.33 -40.04 -11.71
CA ASN A 2 -36.45 -38.88 -11.49
C ASN A 2 -35.50 -39.22 -10.34
N CYS A 3 -34.21 -39.34 -10.61
CA CYS A 3 -33.20 -39.34 -9.56
C CYS A 3 -33.28 -37.99 -8.83
N PRO A 4 -33.46 -37.95 -7.50
CA PRO A 4 -33.42 -36.70 -6.76
C PRO A 4 -32.01 -36.13 -6.86
N ALA A 5 -31.89 -34.89 -7.33
CA ALA A 5 -30.62 -34.19 -7.36
C ALA A 5 -30.06 -34.15 -5.93
N ILE A 6 -28.90 -34.78 -5.73
CA ILE A 6 -28.14 -34.67 -4.49
C ILE A 6 -27.89 -33.19 -4.27
N LYS A 7 -28.48 -32.60 -3.23
CA LYS A 7 -28.12 -31.25 -2.77
C LYS A 7 -26.67 -31.34 -2.31
N VAL A 8 -25.76 -30.90 -3.17
CA VAL A 8 -24.38 -30.61 -2.78
C VAL A 8 -24.49 -29.58 -1.65
N PRO A 9 -23.92 -29.85 -0.47
CA PRO A 9 -23.84 -28.84 0.59
C PRO A 9 -23.21 -27.59 -0.01
N ALA A 10 -23.81 -26.42 0.21
CA ALA A 10 -23.13 -25.17 -0.10
C ALA A 10 -21.72 -25.23 0.52
N SER A 11 -20.69 -24.90 -0.25
CA SER A 11 -19.33 -24.85 0.27
C SER A 11 -19.34 -24.02 1.55
N MET A 12 -18.82 -24.60 2.63
CA MET A 12 -18.60 -23.85 3.86
C MET A 12 -17.80 -22.60 3.48
N PRO A 13 -18.26 -21.38 3.83
CA PRO A 13 -17.53 -20.19 3.48
C PRO A 13 -16.16 -20.27 4.14
N THR A 14 -15.13 -20.22 3.30
CA THR A 14 -13.73 -20.10 3.66
C THR A 14 -13.55 -19.09 4.82
N GLU A 15 -13.06 -19.54 5.98
CA GLU A 15 -13.03 -18.74 7.22
C GLU A 15 -12.01 -17.59 7.15
N ILE A 16 -12.49 -16.34 6.99
CA ILE A 16 -11.74 -15.06 7.04
C ILE A 16 -10.87 -14.99 8.30
N MET A 17 -9.55 -15.12 8.14
CA MET A 17 -8.59 -14.70 9.15
C MET A 17 -8.63 -13.19 9.22
N PRO A 18 -8.99 -12.61 10.36
CA PRO A 18 -9.07 -11.17 10.46
C PRO A 18 -7.74 -10.58 10.96
N TRP A 19 -7.65 -9.24 10.99
CA TRP A 19 -6.55 -8.52 11.62
C TRP A 19 -7.03 -7.35 12.47
N THR A 20 -6.18 -6.85 13.36
CA THR A 20 -6.57 -5.80 14.30
C THR A 20 -6.63 -4.42 13.63
N LEU A 21 -7.73 -3.71 13.86
CA LEU A 21 -7.82 -2.27 13.65
C LEU A 21 -7.46 -1.57 14.97
N PRO A 22 -6.36 -0.81 15.02
CA PRO A 22 -5.95 -0.14 16.25
C PRO A 22 -6.68 1.19 16.45
N SER A 23 -6.66 1.68 17.69
CA SER A 23 -6.73 3.11 17.97
C SER A 23 -5.32 3.60 18.28
N CYS A 24 -4.93 4.73 17.68
CA CYS A 24 -3.56 5.21 17.67
C CYS A 24 -3.44 6.59 18.28
N ARG A 25 -2.35 6.82 19.02
CA ARG A 25 -1.91 8.16 19.45
C ARG A 25 -0.45 8.35 19.11
N GLU A 26 -0.10 9.57 18.73
CA GLU A 26 1.28 9.95 18.49
C GLU A 26 2.01 10.19 19.82
N LYS A 27 3.29 9.83 19.88
CA LYS A 27 4.20 10.11 20.99
C LYS A 27 5.63 10.22 20.46
N ASN A 28 6.40 11.15 21.01
CA ASN A 28 7.85 11.14 20.84
C ASN A 28 8.48 10.11 21.79
N ALA A 29 9.33 9.25 21.23
CA ALA A 29 10.02 8.18 21.91
C ALA A 29 11.53 8.35 21.71
N GLU A 30 12.30 8.32 22.79
CA GLU A 30 13.76 8.27 22.71
C GLU A 30 14.20 6.82 22.50
N ILE A 31 14.83 6.56 21.35
CA ILE A 31 15.31 5.23 20.95
C ILE A 31 16.75 5.40 20.45
N PHE A 32 17.69 4.65 21.03
CA PHE A 32 19.13 4.79 20.76
C PHE A 32 19.66 6.23 20.95
N GLY A 33 19.16 6.93 21.98
CA GLY A 33 19.54 8.32 22.28
C GLY A 33 19.04 9.36 21.25
N ILE A 34 18.10 8.99 20.37
CA ILE A 34 17.51 9.87 19.37
C ILE A 34 16.00 9.92 19.56
N GLU A 35 15.43 11.12 19.61
CA GLU A 35 13.98 11.32 19.65
C GLU A 35 13.35 10.97 18.29
N ARG A 36 12.33 10.11 18.31
CA ARG A 36 11.61 9.63 17.12
C ARG A 36 10.11 9.71 17.36
N ILE A 37 9.37 10.03 16.29
CA ILE A 37 7.91 9.97 16.34
C ILE A 37 7.47 8.51 16.28
N ALA A 38 6.60 8.11 17.21
CA ALA A 38 6.05 6.77 17.31
C ALA A 38 4.52 6.82 17.46
N LEU A 39 3.86 5.76 16.98
CA LEU A 39 2.45 5.52 17.21
C LEU A 39 2.30 4.49 18.31
N ILE A 40 1.56 4.88 19.34
CA ILE A 40 1.13 3.98 20.40
C ILE A 40 -0.25 3.44 20.02
N CYS A 41 -0.33 2.13 19.83
CA CYS A 41 -1.47 1.44 19.27
C CYS A 41 -2.14 0.56 20.32
N LYS A 42 -3.47 0.67 20.45
CA LYS A 42 -4.32 -0.24 21.23
C LYS A 42 -5.23 -1.02 20.30
N PRO A 43 -5.56 -2.29 20.60
CA PRO A 43 -6.59 -2.98 19.86
C PRO A 43 -7.94 -2.27 20.03
N HIS A 44 -8.64 -2.00 18.94
CA HIS A 44 -9.93 -1.31 18.96
C HIS A 44 -11.04 -2.11 18.27
N SER A 45 -10.78 -2.58 17.06
CA SER A 45 -11.74 -3.37 16.28
C SER A 45 -10.99 -4.40 15.44
N ILE A 46 -11.72 -5.10 14.58
CA ILE A 46 -11.24 -6.20 13.77
C ILE A 46 -11.66 -5.96 12.33
N ALA A 47 -10.76 -6.19 11.39
CA ALA A 47 -11.01 -6.16 9.96
C ALA A 47 -11.03 -7.57 9.38
N TYR A 48 -12.01 -7.83 8.53
CA TYR A 48 -12.20 -9.07 7.77
C TYR A 48 -11.85 -8.89 6.29
N GLY A 49 -11.46 -7.70 5.86
CA GLY A 49 -11.14 -7.45 4.46
C GLY A 49 -10.98 -5.98 4.12
N ILE A 50 -10.35 -5.74 2.98
CA ILE A 50 -10.28 -4.43 2.35
C ILE A 50 -11.32 -4.35 1.22
N PRO A 51 -11.88 -3.15 0.95
CA PRO A 51 -12.85 -2.97 -0.11
C PRO A 51 -12.21 -3.19 -1.49
N SER A 52 -12.98 -3.75 -2.43
CA SER A 52 -12.57 -3.88 -3.83
C SER A 52 -12.01 -2.57 -4.41
N GLY A 53 -10.91 -2.65 -5.15
CA GLY A 53 -10.23 -1.48 -5.74
C GLY A 53 -9.43 -0.63 -4.75
N PHE A 54 -9.28 -1.05 -3.49
CA PHE A 54 -8.44 -0.39 -2.49
C PHE A 54 -6.99 -0.19 -2.95
N SER A 55 -6.38 -1.22 -3.56
CA SER A 55 -4.97 -1.19 -3.99
C SER A 55 -4.69 -0.02 -4.94
N THR A 56 -5.56 0.23 -5.91
CA THR A 56 -5.44 1.32 -6.90
C THR A 56 -6.21 2.60 -6.54
N GLY A 57 -6.87 2.60 -5.39
CA GLY A 57 -7.70 3.68 -4.88
C GLY A 57 -7.06 4.38 -3.69
N THR A 58 -7.69 4.24 -2.51
CA THR A 58 -7.38 5.00 -1.29
C THR A 58 -5.92 4.90 -0.87
N LEU A 59 -5.29 3.74 -1.06
CA LEU A 59 -3.89 3.54 -0.66
C LEU A 59 -2.98 4.60 -1.28
N LEU A 60 -3.18 4.92 -2.56
CA LEU A 60 -2.36 5.84 -3.34
C LEU A 60 -2.66 7.32 -3.04
N ASP A 61 -3.69 7.61 -2.24
CA ASP A 61 -4.11 8.98 -1.89
C ASP A 61 -3.65 9.39 -0.47
N VAL A 62 -3.03 8.48 0.28
CA VAL A 62 -2.54 8.79 1.63
C VAL A 62 -1.31 9.70 1.52
N ASP A 63 -1.39 10.85 2.19
CA ASP A 63 -0.25 11.73 2.41
C ASP A 63 0.65 11.13 3.49
N LEU A 64 1.86 10.75 3.09
CA LEU A 64 2.84 10.15 3.98
C LEU A 64 3.69 11.20 4.72
N ASN A 65 3.49 12.49 4.43
CA ASN A 65 4.12 13.59 5.15
C ASN A 65 3.29 14.08 6.34
N ASP A 66 2.01 13.71 6.42
CA ASP A 66 1.10 14.10 7.51
C ASP A 66 0.83 12.91 8.45
N PRO A 67 1.43 12.89 9.66
CA PRO A 67 1.21 11.84 10.65
C PRO A 67 -0.27 11.60 10.96
N LYS A 68 -1.11 12.64 10.91
CA LYS A 68 -2.55 12.50 11.16
C LYS A 68 -3.24 11.72 10.05
N LYS A 69 -2.80 11.85 8.79
CA LYS A 69 -3.33 11.06 7.66
C LYS A 69 -2.91 9.60 7.77
N ILE A 70 -1.68 9.36 8.20
CA ILE A 70 -1.17 8.01 8.46
C ILE A 70 -1.98 7.35 9.59
N ILE A 71 -2.17 8.04 10.72
CA ILE A 71 -3.02 7.56 11.83
C ILE A 71 -4.44 7.24 11.34
N GLN A 72 -5.08 8.17 10.63
CA GLN A 72 -6.44 7.97 10.09
C GLN A 72 -6.53 6.77 9.13
N PHE A 73 -5.47 6.50 8.37
CA PHE A 73 -5.38 5.34 7.51
C PHE A 73 -5.23 4.05 8.32
N VAL A 74 -4.30 4.04 9.27
CA VAL A 74 -4.01 2.90 10.15
C VAL A 74 -5.22 2.50 10.97
N GLU A 75 -5.92 3.44 11.61
CA GLU A 75 -7.12 3.14 12.41
C GLU A 75 -8.28 2.58 11.56
N ARG A 76 -8.27 2.86 10.26
CA ARG A 76 -9.35 2.52 9.33
C ARG A 76 -9.11 1.22 8.57
N TYR A 77 -7.86 0.85 8.36
CA TYR A 77 -7.47 -0.29 7.54
C TYR A 77 -6.56 -1.28 8.25
N GLY A 78 -6.00 -0.94 9.41
CA GLY A 78 -5.03 -1.75 10.16
C GLY A 78 -3.60 -1.25 9.97
N LEU A 79 -2.65 -1.84 10.70
CA LEU A 79 -1.22 -1.51 10.57
C LEU A 79 -0.63 -2.16 9.31
N PRO A 80 -0.07 -1.38 8.38
CA PRO A 80 0.91 -1.91 7.44
C PRO A 80 2.09 -2.48 8.22
N THR A 81 2.37 -3.76 8.01
CA THR A 81 3.54 -4.43 8.56
C THR A 81 4.48 -4.77 7.43
N THR A 82 5.77 -4.54 7.62
CA THR A 82 6.75 -4.96 6.63
C THR A 82 6.79 -6.49 6.60
N PRO A 83 6.81 -7.13 5.43
CA PRO A 83 6.62 -8.57 5.34
C PRO A 83 7.90 -9.38 5.59
N TYR A 84 8.93 -8.80 6.22
CA TYR A 84 10.06 -9.61 6.70
C TYR A 84 9.64 -10.30 8.01
N ALA A 85 10.25 -11.45 8.30
CA ALA A 85 10.40 -11.90 9.68
C ALA A 85 9.11 -12.15 10.49
N ASN A 86 8.05 -12.67 9.86
CA ASN A 86 6.75 -12.90 10.52
C ASN A 86 6.24 -11.66 11.28
N GLN A 87 6.56 -10.44 10.83
CA GLN A 87 6.24 -9.21 11.57
C GLN A 87 4.73 -9.02 11.73
N SER A 88 3.92 -9.43 10.74
CA SER A 88 2.47 -9.43 10.84
C SER A 88 1.97 -10.25 12.04
N GLU A 89 2.45 -11.48 12.21
CA GLU A 89 2.08 -12.30 13.37
C GLU A 89 2.54 -11.70 14.69
N ARG A 90 3.75 -11.13 14.73
CA ARG A 90 4.27 -10.50 15.96
C ARG A 90 3.44 -9.29 16.35
N VAL A 91 3.05 -8.46 15.39
CA VAL A 91 2.15 -7.32 15.61
C VAL A 91 0.79 -7.78 16.13
N GLU A 92 0.20 -8.82 15.54
CA GLU A 92 -1.08 -9.37 16.03
C GLU A 92 -0.94 -10.03 17.42
N LYS A 93 0.15 -10.76 17.68
CA LYS A 93 0.46 -11.30 19.02
C LYS A 93 0.60 -10.19 20.06
N ARG A 94 1.24 -9.07 19.72
CA ARG A 94 1.37 -7.90 20.61
C ARG A 94 0.04 -7.23 20.92
N PHE A 95 -0.95 -7.30 20.03
CA PHE A 95 -2.31 -6.83 20.37
C PHE A 95 -3.01 -7.72 21.41
N ILE A 96 -2.64 -9.00 21.49
CA ILE A 96 -3.19 -9.96 22.45
C ILE A 96 -2.46 -9.86 23.79
N SER A 97 -1.13 -9.91 23.78
CA SER A 97 -0.32 -9.73 24.98
C SER A 97 0.96 -8.95 24.67
N ASN A 98 1.17 -7.86 25.41
CA ASN A 98 2.39 -7.06 25.33
C ASN A 98 2.67 -6.44 26.71
N ASP A 99 2.97 -7.29 27.68
CA ASP A 99 3.15 -6.88 29.08
C ASP A 99 4.60 -7.01 29.56
N VAL A 100 5.49 -7.48 28.68
CA VAL A 100 6.92 -7.67 28.97
C VAL A 100 7.69 -6.40 28.62
N PHE A 101 8.57 -6.01 29.55
CA PHE A 101 9.62 -5.01 29.34
C PHE A 101 10.97 -5.69 29.60
N SER A 102 12.04 -5.14 29.03
CA SER A 102 13.39 -5.66 29.20
C SER A 102 14.25 -4.69 30.01
N ASP A 103 15.14 -5.24 30.85
CA ASP A 103 16.20 -4.49 31.53
C ASP A 103 17.33 -4.05 30.56
N LYS A 104 17.37 -4.64 29.36
CA LYS A 104 18.32 -4.35 28.26
C LYS A 104 17.58 -4.24 26.93
N PRO A 105 16.65 -3.28 26.79
CA PRO A 105 15.70 -3.25 25.68
C PRO A 105 16.36 -3.08 24.31
N GLU A 106 17.51 -2.41 24.24
CA GLU A 106 18.28 -2.29 23.00
C GLU A 106 18.82 -3.64 22.54
N GLN A 107 19.52 -4.37 23.41
CA GLN A 107 20.08 -5.68 23.05
C GLN A 107 18.97 -6.68 22.71
N ASP A 108 17.98 -6.83 23.59
CA ASP A 108 16.91 -7.81 23.41
C ASP A 108 16.03 -7.48 22.20
N GLY A 109 15.78 -6.19 21.94
CA GLY A 109 15.02 -5.75 20.77
C GLY A 109 15.78 -5.98 19.46
N LEU A 110 17.10 -5.78 19.46
CA LEU A 110 17.98 -6.11 18.34
C LEU A 110 17.99 -7.62 18.08
N ASP A 111 18.08 -8.43 19.12
CA ASP A 111 18.07 -9.89 19.02
C ASP A 111 16.73 -10.39 18.47
N ILE A 112 15.60 -9.89 18.98
CA ILE A 112 14.26 -10.21 18.43
C ILE A 112 14.15 -9.81 16.96
N TRP A 113 14.64 -8.62 16.60
CA TRP A 113 14.62 -8.16 15.21
C TRP A 113 15.49 -9.06 14.32
N TYR A 114 16.71 -9.39 14.77
CA TYR A 114 17.67 -10.19 14.03
C TYR A 114 17.22 -11.64 13.89
N ASP A 115 16.77 -12.26 14.97
CA ASP A 115 16.24 -13.63 14.97
C ASP A 115 15.07 -13.72 14.01
N ALA A 116 14.16 -12.75 14.07
CA ALA A 116 13.01 -12.76 13.18
C ALA A 116 13.46 -12.56 11.72
N LEU A 117 14.42 -11.66 11.45
CA LEU A 117 15.00 -11.48 10.11
C LEU A 117 15.74 -12.73 9.62
N ASN A 118 16.26 -13.60 10.48
CA ASN A 118 17.01 -14.79 10.08
C ASN A 118 16.24 -16.10 10.33
N ALA A 119 15.01 -16.02 10.82
CA ALA A 119 14.16 -17.18 11.12
C ALA A 119 13.72 -17.96 9.87
N SER A 120 14.02 -17.46 8.67
CA SER A 120 13.63 -18.08 7.41
C SER A 120 14.76 -18.02 6.37
N GLU A 121 15.00 -19.12 5.64
CA GLU A 121 16.03 -19.20 4.58
C GLU A 121 15.87 -18.07 3.54
N ARG A 122 14.63 -17.73 3.22
CA ARG A 122 14.26 -16.63 2.30
C ARG A 122 14.78 -15.27 2.76
N SER A 123 14.81 -15.02 4.06
CA SER A 123 15.29 -13.73 4.59
C SER A 123 16.81 -13.62 4.57
N ALA A 124 17.52 -14.74 4.63
CA ALA A 124 18.97 -14.82 4.40
C ALA A 124 19.31 -14.56 2.92
N GLU A 125 18.54 -15.12 1.99
CA GLU A 125 18.65 -14.84 0.54
C GLU A 125 18.44 -13.35 0.24
N ILE A 126 17.42 -12.72 0.83
CA ILE A 126 17.17 -11.27 0.68
C ILE A 126 18.32 -10.44 1.24
N SER A 127 18.88 -10.86 2.37
CA SER A 127 19.98 -10.16 3.01
C SER A 127 21.30 -10.28 2.24
N SER A 128 21.48 -11.36 1.47
CA SER A 128 22.67 -11.62 0.66
C SER A 128 22.55 -11.11 -0.78
N ASN A 129 21.33 -10.87 -1.27
CA ASN A 129 21.12 -10.36 -2.62
C ASN A 129 21.31 -8.83 -2.69
N ARG A 130 22.32 -8.39 -3.47
CA ARG A 130 22.60 -6.98 -3.74
C ARG A 130 21.45 -6.27 -4.45
N ASP A 131 20.67 -6.99 -5.25
CA ASP A 131 19.50 -6.46 -5.97
C ASP A 131 18.32 -6.19 -5.03
N CYS A 132 18.36 -6.71 -3.79
CA CYS A 132 17.41 -6.38 -2.72
C CYS A 132 17.95 -5.36 -1.72
N ALA A 133 19.00 -4.60 -2.05
CA ALA A 133 19.58 -3.58 -1.16
C ALA A 133 18.54 -2.57 -0.63
N LEU A 134 17.46 -2.30 -1.36
CA LEU A 134 16.36 -1.42 -0.91
C LEU A 134 15.65 -1.93 0.35
N PHE A 135 15.65 -3.24 0.63
CA PHE A 135 15.13 -3.79 1.87
C PHE A 135 15.98 -3.43 3.09
N ASN A 136 17.23 -3.00 2.91
CA ASN A 136 18.04 -2.47 4.00
C ASN A 136 17.41 -1.23 4.64
N SER A 137 16.48 -0.56 3.94
CA SER A 137 15.66 0.49 4.56
C SER A 137 14.95 -0.02 5.82
N PHE A 138 14.46 -1.27 5.89
CA PHE A 138 13.83 -1.83 7.08
C PHE A 138 14.81 -2.34 8.15
N LYS A 139 16.12 -2.22 7.91
CA LYS A 139 17.15 -2.62 8.88
C LYS A 139 17.68 -1.45 9.73
N ASP A 140 17.15 -0.25 9.49
CA ASP A 140 17.56 0.96 10.19
C ASP A 140 17.00 0.99 11.63
N LYS A 141 17.85 1.44 12.57
CA LYS A 141 17.52 1.74 13.97
C LYS A 141 16.33 2.68 14.14
N GLY A 142 16.05 3.55 13.16
CA GLY A 142 14.91 4.47 13.16
C GLY A 142 13.58 3.85 12.71
N ARG A 143 13.54 2.57 12.33
CA ARG A 143 12.37 1.89 11.76
C ARG A 143 12.09 0.60 12.53
N SER A 144 11.61 -0.43 11.84
CA SER A 144 11.58 -1.86 12.18
C SER A 144 12.48 -2.32 13.33
N GLN A 145 13.79 -2.05 13.29
CA GLN A 145 14.71 -2.40 14.38
C GLN A 145 14.41 -1.62 15.68
N GLY A 146 14.27 -0.31 15.58
CA GLY A 146 13.87 0.54 16.71
C GLY A 146 12.45 0.32 17.19
N THR A 147 11.54 -0.15 16.33
CA THR A 147 10.18 -0.56 16.71
C THR A 147 10.23 -1.71 17.72
N GLU A 148 11.09 -2.70 17.51
CA GLU A 148 11.23 -3.83 18.45
C GLU A 148 11.79 -3.36 19.80
N VAL A 149 12.83 -2.52 19.79
CA VAL A 149 13.38 -1.90 21.00
C VAL A 149 12.31 -1.10 21.74
N ALA A 150 11.56 -0.24 21.02
CA ALA A 150 10.54 0.62 21.60
C ALA A 150 9.42 -0.18 22.30
N ASN A 151 9.14 -1.40 21.86
CA ASN A 151 8.15 -2.26 22.49
C ASN A 151 8.66 -2.88 23.81
N LEU A 152 9.97 -2.95 24.03
CA LEU A 152 10.59 -3.48 25.24
C LEU A 152 10.99 -2.40 26.25
N THR A 153 11.12 -1.15 25.83
CA THR A 153 11.53 -0.03 26.69
C THR A 153 10.39 0.43 27.62
N GLU A 154 10.66 0.42 28.93
CA GLU A 154 9.76 0.98 29.93
C GLU A 154 9.60 2.51 29.76
N GLY A 155 8.39 3.04 30.02
CA GLY A 155 8.10 4.47 29.93
C GLY A 155 7.69 4.98 28.54
N ILE A 156 7.90 4.20 27.47
CA ILE A 156 7.43 4.56 26.12
C ILE A 156 5.93 4.27 25.97
N ARG A 157 5.50 3.08 26.39
CA ARG A 157 4.12 2.61 26.31
C ARG A 157 3.62 2.08 27.65
N TYR A 158 2.30 1.98 27.80
CA TYR A 158 1.69 1.23 28.88
C TYR A 158 1.61 -0.27 28.54
N LYS A 159 1.28 -1.08 29.56
CA LYS A 159 0.95 -2.50 29.38
C LYS A 159 -0.19 -2.66 28.36
N LYS A 160 -0.14 -3.72 27.55
CA LYS A 160 -1.10 -4.02 26.47
C LYS A 160 -1.24 -2.96 25.36
N GLU A 161 -0.39 -1.94 25.34
CA GLU A 161 -0.18 -1.09 24.17
C GLU A 161 0.97 -1.67 23.34
N GLN A 162 1.03 -1.37 22.05
CA GLN A 162 2.21 -1.63 21.23
C GLN A 162 2.71 -0.35 20.58
N VAL A 163 4.00 -0.31 20.27
CA VAL A 163 4.65 0.83 19.62
C VAL A 163 4.98 0.46 18.18
N ILE A 164 4.83 1.41 17.26
CA ILE A 164 5.44 1.35 15.94
C ILE A 164 6.05 2.70 15.62
N LEU A 165 7.29 2.73 15.14
CA LEU A 165 7.91 3.98 14.73
C LEU A 165 7.24 4.50 13.46
N LEU A 166 6.99 5.81 13.39
CA LEU A 166 6.31 6.41 12.25
C LEU A 166 7.09 6.18 10.94
N ASP A 167 8.42 6.23 10.99
CA ASP A 167 9.26 6.02 9.82
C ASP A 167 9.18 4.59 9.26
N ASP A 168 8.89 3.61 10.13
CA ASP A 168 8.63 2.22 9.74
C ASP A 168 7.36 2.17 8.87
N LEU A 169 6.26 2.74 9.37
CA LEU A 169 4.99 2.85 8.65
C LEU A 169 5.12 3.61 7.33
N VAL A 170 5.77 4.76 7.33
CA VAL A 170 6.01 5.57 6.13
C VAL A 170 6.76 4.75 5.08
N THR A 171 7.79 4.01 5.50
CA THR A 171 8.59 3.18 4.59
C THR A 171 7.76 2.02 4.03
N THR A 172 7.03 1.28 4.87
CA THR A 172 6.16 0.18 4.39
C THR A 172 5.09 0.69 3.42
N MET A 173 4.44 1.82 3.73
CA MET A 173 3.42 2.40 2.87
C MET A 173 4.00 2.96 1.56
N ALA A 174 5.21 3.52 1.58
CA ALA A 174 5.89 3.96 0.36
C ALA A 174 6.19 2.76 -0.57
N PHE A 175 6.64 1.62 -0.03
CA PHE A 175 6.78 0.38 -0.80
C PHE A 175 5.45 -0.07 -1.41
N MET A 176 4.36 -0.09 -0.62
CA MET A 176 3.04 -0.46 -1.12
C MET A 176 2.53 0.48 -2.24
N GLN A 177 2.70 1.80 -2.06
CA GLN A 177 2.28 2.79 -3.04
C GLN A 177 3.09 2.68 -4.33
N LEU A 178 4.43 2.62 -4.24
CA LEU A 178 5.30 2.54 -5.41
C LEU A 178 5.13 1.21 -6.15
N ALA A 179 5.02 0.08 -5.44
CA ALA A 179 4.74 -1.22 -6.05
C ALA A 179 3.43 -1.21 -6.84
N THR A 180 2.38 -0.62 -6.26
CA THR A 180 1.10 -0.46 -6.96
C THR A 180 1.28 0.40 -8.22
N LEU A 181 1.94 1.56 -8.12
CA LEU A 181 2.18 2.42 -9.29
C LEU A 181 2.97 1.69 -10.38
N LEU A 182 4.07 1.04 -10.02
CA LEU A 182 4.94 0.34 -10.96
C LEU A 182 4.21 -0.78 -11.69
N PHE A 183 3.63 -1.74 -10.97
CA PHE A 183 3.06 -2.92 -11.60
C PHE A 183 1.76 -2.65 -12.33
N THR A 184 0.93 -1.72 -11.84
CA THR A 184 -0.24 -1.28 -12.62
C THR A 184 0.16 -0.47 -13.85
N GLY A 185 1.24 0.31 -13.75
CA GLY A 185 1.86 1.02 -14.87
C GLY A 185 2.35 0.05 -15.95
N LYS A 186 3.13 -0.97 -15.58
CA LYS A 186 3.61 -2.02 -16.51
C LYS A 186 2.44 -2.73 -17.19
N ALA A 187 1.43 -3.13 -16.42
CA ALA A 187 0.28 -3.84 -16.97
C ALA A 187 -0.63 -2.98 -17.85
N ALA A 188 -0.70 -1.66 -17.63
CA ALA A 188 -1.59 -0.76 -18.37
C ALA A 188 -0.91 -0.08 -19.57
N TYR A 189 0.40 0.21 -19.48
CA TYR A 189 1.12 1.05 -20.43
C TYR A 189 2.32 0.37 -21.11
N GLY A 190 2.66 -0.87 -20.73
CA GLY A 190 3.76 -1.63 -21.35
C GLY A 190 5.08 -0.87 -21.30
N ASP A 191 5.68 -0.63 -22.46
CA ASP A 191 6.98 0.04 -22.61
C ASP A 191 7.04 1.45 -22.02
N ARG A 192 5.88 2.10 -21.78
CA ARG A 192 5.79 3.45 -21.17
C ARG A 192 5.56 3.45 -19.67
N ALA A 193 5.75 2.31 -19.00
CA ALA A 193 5.48 2.16 -17.59
C ALA A 193 6.34 3.06 -16.71
N TYR A 194 7.63 3.17 -17.01
CA TYR A 194 8.55 3.99 -16.20
C TYR A 194 8.25 5.49 -16.38
N ASP A 195 7.92 5.94 -17.59
CA ASP A 195 7.42 7.30 -17.87
C ASP A 195 6.20 7.60 -17.00
N TYR A 196 5.26 6.65 -16.94
CA TYR A 196 4.07 6.76 -16.10
C TYR A 196 4.43 6.86 -14.61
N VAL A 197 5.33 6.01 -14.11
CA VAL A 197 5.74 6.03 -12.70
C VAL A 197 6.43 7.34 -12.35
N LEU A 198 7.37 7.81 -13.19
CA LEU A 198 8.10 9.06 -12.98
C LEU A 198 7.15 10.26 -12.98
N HIS A 199 6.21 10.31 -13.92
CA HIS A 199 5.15 11.31 -13.93
C HIS A 199 4.32 11.27 -12.63
N GLN A 200 3.85 10.09 -12.22
CA GLN A 200 3.02 9.95 -11.00
C GLN A 200 3.78 10.30 -9.72
N VAL A 201 5.06 9.95 -9.62
CA VAL A 201 5.92 10.34 -8.49
C VAL A 201 6.13 11.85 -8.49
N CYS A 202 6.39 12.46 -9.65
CA CYS A 202 6.61 13.90 -9.80
C CYS A 202 5.41 14.73 -9.32
N ILE A 203 4.18 14.31 -9.66
CA ILE A 203 2.96 15.01 -9.23
C ILE A 203 2.43 14.57 -7.86
N SER A 204 3.12 13.66 -7.18
CA SER A 204 2.71 13.14 -5.87
C SER A 204 3.15 14.09 -4.77
N GLN A 205 2.29 14.31 -3.78
CA GLN A 205 2.67 14.96 -2.53
C GLN A 205 3.75 14.16 -1.75
N ASN A 206 3.91 12.87 -2.06
CA ASN A 206 4.89 11.98 -1.42
C ASN A 206 6.22 11.90 -2.20
N LYS A 207 6.49 12.80 -3.15
CA LYS A 207 7.69 12.79 -4.01
C LYS A 207 8.98 12.65 -3.19
N ASP A 208 9.18 13.52 -2.20
CA ASP A 208 10.39 13.52 -1.37
C ASP A 208 10.55 12.21 -0.59
N ILE A 209 9.44 11.60 -0.16
CA ILE A 209 9.47 10.30 0.52
C ILE A 209 9.93 9.21 -0.45
N PHE A 210 9.39 9.19 -1.67
CA PHE A 210 9.83 8.24 -2.70
C PHE A 210 11.30 8.43 -3.06
N GLU A 211 11.75 9.66 -3.33
CA GLU A 211 13.16 9.95 -3.65
C GLU A 211 14.12 9.56 -2.53
N ASN A 212 13.71 9.75 -1.26
CA ASN A 212 14.54 9.40 -0.11
C ASN A 212 14.56 7.90 0.21
N ARG A 213 13.50 7.15 -0.11
CA ARG A 213 13.45 5.69 0.12
C ARG A 213 13.97 4.89 -1.06
N PHE A 214 13.91 5.45 -2.26
CA PHE A 214 14.34 4.83 -3.51
C PHE A 214 15.27 5.81 -4.24
N SER A 215 16.55 5.85 -3.86
CA SER A 215 17.51 6.81 -4.41
C SER A 215 17.66 6.74 -5.93
N GLN A 216 17.43 5.56 -6.51
CA GLN A 216 17.40 5.35 -7.96
C GLN A 216 16.30 6.16 -8.65
N LEU A 217 15.14 6.38 -8.00
CA LEU A 217 14.10 7.28 -8.53
C LEU A 217 14.57 8.73 -8.58
N ARG A 218 15.34 9.18 -7.58
CA ARG A 218 15.90 10.52 -7.56
C ARG A 218 16.81 10.75 -8.76
N TRP A 219 17.68 9.79 -9.04
CA TRP A 219 18.57 9.83 -10.19
C TRP A 219 17.78 9.78 -11.52
N ALA A 220 16.77 8.92 -11.62
CA ALA A 220 15.84 8.86 -12.76
C ALA A 220 15.14 10.19 -13.03
N LEU A 221 14.64 10.85 -11.98
CA LEU A 221 13.96 12.14 -12.08
C LEU A 221 14.91 13.29 -12.47
N GLN A 222 16.15 13.26 -11.98
CA GLN A 222 17.17 14.26 -12.35
C GLN A 222 17.53 14.20 -13.85
N MET A 223 17.51 13.00 -14.45
CA MET A 223 17.91 12.86 -15.85
C MET A 223 16.86 13.32 -16.86
N ILE A 224 15.64 13.52 -16.41
CA ILE A 224 14.56 13.95 -17.30
C ILE A 224 14.63 15.46 -17.58
N ASP A 225 15.49 16.23 -16.89
CA ASP A 225 15.65 17.71 -16.95
C ASP A 225 14.32 18.50 -16.99
N ALA A 226 13.23 17.82 -16.66
CA ALA A 226 11.94 18.41 -16.52
C ALA A 226 11.95 19.05 -15.15
N SER A 227 12.23 20.36 -15.13
CA SER A 227 11.56 21.22 -14.17
C SER A 227 10.13 20.69 -13.96
N GLU A 228 9.74 20.47 -12.70
CA GLU A 228 8.39 20.07 -12.26
C GLU A 228 7.24 20.52 -13.19
N PRO A 229 7.22 21.75 -13.74
CA PRO A 229 6.19 22.17 -14.70
C PRO A 229 5.99 21.30 -15.96
N GLN A 230 7.02 20.70 -16.59
CA GLN A 230 6.79 19.94 -17.82
C GLN A 230 6.13 18.58 -17.56
N LEU A 231 6.59 17.87 -16.52
CA LEU A 231 6.00 16.61 -16.08
C LEU A 231 4.62 16.80 -15.44
N ALA A 232 4.38 17.93 -14.76
CA ALA A 232 3.08 18.21 -14.15
C ALA A 232 1.96 18.52 -15.16
N VAL A 233 2.31 18.94 -16.39
CA VAL A 233 1.36 19.28 -17.46
C VAL A 233 1.17 18.14 -18.47
N ALA A 234 2.15 17.24 -18.58
CA ALA A 234 2.06 16.07 -19.46
C ALA A 234 0.92 15.12 -19.06
N LYS A 235 0.44 14.31 -20.01
CA LYS A 235 -0.44 13.20 -19.66
C LYS A 235 0.41 12.02 -19.15
N PRO A 236 -0.12 11.18 -18.23
CA PRO A 236 0.61 10.00 -17.78
C PRO A 236 0.99 9.10 -18.97
N GLY A 237 2.26 8.70 -19.06
CA GLY A 237 2.75 7.83 -20.14
C GLY A 237 2.86 8.49 -21.51
N THR A 238 2.92 9.83 -21.60
CA THR A 238 3.09 10.56 -22.88
C THR A 238 4.35 11.40 -22.95
N PHE A 239 5.23 11.32 -21.95
CA PHE A 239 6.50 12.03 -21.98
C PHE A 239 7.49 11.25 -22.84
N GLU A 240 8.08 11.89 -23.85
CA GLU A 240 9.05 11.26 -24.74
C GLU A 240 10.47 11.47 -24.21
N MET A 241 11.18 10.37 -23.95
CA MET A 241 12.60 10.36 -23.63
C MET A 241 13.43 9.93 -24.84
N GLU A 242 14.62 10.50 -24.98
CA GLU A 242 15.64 9.99 -25.90
C GLU A 242 16.05 8.57 -25.50
N GLU A 243 16.47 7.77 -26.49
CA GLU A 243 16.73 6.33 -26.29
C GLU A 243 17.79 6.04 -25.23
N GLY A 244 18.87 6.83 -25.20
CA GLY A 244 19.92 6.69 -24.18
C GLY A 244 19.40 6.95 -22.76
N THR A 245 18.53 7.95 -22.60
CA THR A 245 17.89 8.25 -21.31
C THR A 245 16.92 7.14 -20.90
N LYS A 246 16.16 6.57 -21.85
CA LYS A 246 15.27 5.43 -21.56
C LYS A 246 16.03 4.21 -21.04
N ILE A 247 17.14 3.86 -21.70
CA ILE A 247 17.98 2.73 -21.28
C ILE A 247 18.50 2.98 -19.85
N TRP A 248 19.08 4.15 -19.62
CA TRP A 248 19.63 4.46 -18.30
C TRP A 248 18.55 4.52 -17.20
N VAL A 249 17.38 5.08 -17.49
CA VAL A 249 16.22 5.07 -16.58
C VAL A 249 15.80 3.63 -16.29
N SER A 250 15.74 2.77 -17.31
CA SER A 250 15.43 1.35 -17.13
C SER A 250 16.42 0.68 -16.18
N ASP A 251 17.72 0.93 -16.31
CA ASP A 251 18.76 0.39 -15.42
C ASP A 251 18.58 0.85 -13.97
N GLN A 252 18.05 2.06 -13.74
CA GLN A 252 17.70 2.54 -12.40
C GLN A 252 16.45 1.86 -11.81
N PHE A 253 15.49 1.51 -12.66
CA PHE A 253 14.23 0.89 -12.24
C PHE A 253 14.35 -0.61 -11.99
N GLU A 254 15.28 -1.32 -12.63
CA GLU A 254 15.49 -2.75 -12.43
C GLU A 254 15.65 -3.16 -10.95
N PRO A 255 16.56 -2.57 -10.15
CA PRO A 255 16.68 -2.93 -8.73
C PRO A 255 15.44 -2.54 -7.91
N ILE A 256 14.73 -1.47 -8.29
CA ILE A 256 13.47 -1.09 -7.65
C ILE A 256 12.42 -2.18 -7.90
N GLU A 257 12.29 -2.63 -9.14
CA GLU A 257 11.32 -3.66 -9.51
C GLU A 257 11.56 -4.96 -8.77
N ILE A 258 12.81 -5.43 -8.73
CA ILE A 258 13.18 -6.65 -7.99
C ILE A 258 12.79 -6.52 -6.52
N ALA A 259 13.13 -5.40 -5.87
CA ALA A 259 12.80 -5.19 -4.47
C ALA A 259 11.27 -5.14 -4.22
N LEU A 260 10.52 -4.43 -5.06
CA LEU A 260 9.06 -4.31 -4.90
C LEU A 260 8.34 -5.62 -5.21
N ALA A 261 8.83 -6.41 -6.17
CA ALA A 261 8.32 -7.75 -6.46
C ALA A 261 8.52 -8.68 -5.26
N THR A 262 9.74 -8.71 -4.71
CA THR A 262 10.05 -9.46 -3.48
C THR A 262 9.18 -9.01 -2.31
N PHE A 263 8.86 -7.72 -2.20
CA PHE A 263 8.00 -7.19 -1.13
C PHE A 263 6.57 -7.72 -1.23
N ILE A 264 5.98 -7.72 -2.44
CA ILE A 264 4.65 -8.29 -2.69
C ILE A 264 4.64 -9.78 -2.36
N ASP A 265 5.64 -10.50 -2.84
CA ASP A 265 5.75 -11.94 -2.68
C ASP A 265 5.88 -12.34 -1.20
N LEU A 266 6.72 -11.66 -0.42
CA LEU A 266 6.79 -11.86 1.03
C LEU A 266 5.46 -11.54 1.74
N ALA A 267 4.76 -10.50 1.30
CA ALA A 267 3.46 -10.15 1.88
C ALA A 267 2.42 -11.24 1.64
N ILE A 268 2.44 -11.91 0.49
CA ILE A 268 1.53 -13.02 0.15
C ILE A 268 1.99 -14.32 0.83
N ASN A 269 3.29 -14.58 0.82
CA ASN A 269 3.94 -15.83 1.22
C ASN A 269 5.02 -15.56 2.29
N PRO A 270 4.63 -15.28 3.55
CA PRO A 270 5.58 -14.94 4.61
C PRO A 270 6.46 -16.13 5.07
N TYR A 271 6.08 -17.37 4.75
CA TYR A 271 6.76 -18.60 5.18
C TYR A 271 7.67 -19.22 4.10
N PRO A 272 8.71 -19.99 4.50
CA PRO A 272 9.87 -20.32 3.68
C PRO A 272 9.73 -21.56 2.80
N GLU A 273 8.64 -21.75 2.07
CA GLU A 273 8.76 -22.68 0.94
C GLU A 273 9.72 -22.05 -0.11
N PRO A 274 10.73 -22.80 -0.58
CA PRO A 274 11.82 -22.25 -1.36
C PRO A 274 11.29 -21.75 -2.70
N HIS A 275 11.31 -20.44 -2.91
CA HIS A 275 11.03 -19.84 -4.20
C HIS A 275 12.26 -19.09 -4.66
N ALA A 276 12.94 -19.71 -5.64
CA ALA A 276 14.08 -19.15 -6.35
C ALA A 276 13.82 -17.68 -6.65
N PHE A 277 14.65 -16.85 -6.03
CA PHE A 277 14.67 -15.40 -6.10
C PHE A 277 14.18 -14.87 -7.46
N ILE A 278 13.22 -13.95 -7.43
CA ILE A 278 12.55 -13.42 -8.63
C ILE A 278 13.60 -12.70 -9.50
N GLN A 279 14.08 -13.39 -10.53
CA GLN A 279 15.05 -12.90 -11.51
C GLN A 279 14.39 -12.89 -12.89
N GLU A 280 13.49 -11.91 -13.12
CA GLU A 280 12.82 -11.57 -14.40
C GLU A 280 11.99 -12.72 -15.07
N GLN A 281 10.92 -12.53 -15.84
CA GLN A 281 10.59 -11.46 -16.78
C GLN A 281 9.08 -11.22 -16.71
N THR A 282 8.72 -10.02 -16.25
CA THR A 282 7.36 -9.49 -16.02
C THR A 282 6.51 -10.22 -14.99
N LEU A 283 7.06 -10.61 -13.84
CA LEU A 283 6.25 -11.31 -12.83
C LEU A 283 5.79 -12.69 -13.39
N ARG A 284 6.57 -13.34 -14.30
CA ARG A 284 6.20 -14.58 -15.03
C ARG A 284 6.05 -15.86 -14.22
N ARG A 285 6.12 -15.74 -12.90
CA ARG A 285 5.64 -16.76 -11.99
C ARG A 285 4.74 -16.20 -10.89
N MET A 286 4.19 -14.97 -10.97
CA MET A 286 3.67 -14.17 -9.82
C MET A 286 3.06 -15.00 -8.69
N VAL A 287 2.29 -16.03 -9.06
CA VAL A 287 1.79 -17.10 -8.19
C VAL A 287 1.82 -18.51 -8.84
N ASN A 288 2.40 -18.68 -10.04
CA ASN A 288 2.02 -19.62 -11.13
C ASN A 288 1.69 -21.10 -10.87
N ARG A 289 1.74 -21.70 -9.67
CA ARG A 289 1.32 -23.11 -9.48
C ARG A 289 0.64 -23.52 -8.18
N ASN A 290 0.70 -22.79 -7.06
CA ASN A 290 0.42 -23.42 -5.76
C ASN A 290 -0.37 -22.57 -4.77
N LEU A 291 -1.66 -22.41 -5.07
CA LEU A 291 -2.70 -22.62 -4.07
C LEU A 291 -3.73 -23.57 -4.69
N ASN A 292 -3.30 -24.72 -5.20
CA ASN A 292 -4.25 -25.81 -5.38
C ASN A 292 -4.79 -26.12 -3.98
N ASP A 293 -5.97 -25.58 -3.68
CA ASP A 293 -6.82 -25.86 -2.52
C ASP A 293 -6.37 -25.42 -1.11
N GLN A 294 -5.73 -24.25 -0.98
CA GLN A 294 -5.77 -23.51 0.29
C GLN A 294 -6.13 -22.05 0.06
N ASN A 295 -7.41 -21.82 -0.21
CA ASN A 295 -8.17 -20.72 0.37
C ASN A 295 -7.30 -19.71 1.15
N LEU A 296 -6.82 -18.64 0.50
CA LEU A 296 -6.13 -17.53 1.17
C LEU A 296 -7.14 -16.59 1.80
N ILE A 297 -6.90 -16.20 3.05
CA ILE A 297 -7.99 -15.67 3.87
C ILE A 297 -7.61 -14.51 4.83
N TYR A 298 -6.56 -13.76 4.52
CA TYR A 298 -6.19 -12.40 5.00
C TYR A 298 -5.84 -12.10 6.49
N GLY A 299 -4.77 -12.65 7.05
CA GLY A 299 -4.28 -12.25 8.40
C GLY A 299 -3.57 -10.90 8.59
N SER A 300 -3.52 -9.98 7.61
CA SER A 300 -2.95 -8.62 7.78
C SER A 300 -3.30 -7.65 6.64
N LEU A 301 -3.19 -6.33 6.87
CA LEU A 301 -3.42 -5.30 5.84
C LEU A 301 -2.45 -5.43 4.65
N THR A 302 -1.14 -5.59 4.90
CA THR A 302 -0.13 -5.69 3.83
C THR A 302 -0.42 -6.89 2.93
N ARG A 303 -0.79 -8.03 3.51
CA ARG A 303 -1.16 -9.24 2.76
C ARG A 303 -2.44 -9.04 1.95
N ALA A 304 -3.45 -8.43 2.57
CA ALA A 304 -4.72 -8.12 1.90
C ALA A 304 -4.51 -7.20 0.68
N TRP A 305 -3.68 -6.16 0.82
CA TRP A 305 -3.29 -5.30 -0.30
C TRP A 305 -2.59 -6.07 -1.42
N ALA A 306 -1.58 -6.88 -1.08
CA ALA A 306 -0.75 -7.56 -2.07
C ALA A 306 -1.58 -8.54 -2.93
N ILE A 307 -2.46 -9.31 -2.30
CA ILE A 307 -3.37 -10.23 -3.01
C ILE A 307 -4.38 -9.44 -3.87
N GLN A 308 -4.99 -8.37 -3.35
CA GLN A 308 -5.92 -7.58 -4.16
C GLN A 308 -5.22 -6.91 -5.35
N LEU A 309 -3.96 -6.48 -5.19
CA LEU A 309 -3.15 -5.98 -6.29
C LEU A 309 -2.94 -7.07 -7.35
N LEU A 310 -2.52 -8.27 -6.95
CA LEU A 310 -2.37 -9.42 -7.85
C LEU A 310 -3.68 -9.75 -8.59
N GLU A 311 -4.78 -9.90 -7.88
CA GLU A 311 -6.10 -10.17 -8.48
C GLU A 311 -6.50 -9.07 -9.47
N THR A 312 -6.14 -7.81 -9.19
CA THR A 312 -6.38 -6.70 -10.12
C THR A 312 -5.54 -6.89 -11.38
N LEU A 313 -4.25 -7.17 -11.25
CA LEU A 313 -3.35 -7.38 -12.39
C LEU A 313 -3.83 -8.54 -13.27
N GLU A 314 -4.23 -9.66 -12.68
CA GLU A 314 -4.68 -10.88 -13.37
C GLU A 314 -6.12 -10.82 -13.90
N SER A 315 -6.95 -9.91 -13.39
CA SER A 315 -8.35 -9.82 -13.83
C SER A 315 -8.49 -9.55 -15.33
N HIS A 316 -9.49 -10.17 -15.95
CA HIS A 316 -9.83 -9.99 -17.37
C HIS A 316 -10.43 -8.61 -17.70
N PHE A 317 -10.64 -7.76 -16.70
CA PHE A 317 -11.19 -6.42 -16.92
C PHE A 317 -10.19 -5.51 -17.65
N SER A 318 -10.74 -4.63 -18.48
CA SER A 318 -9.97 -3.62 -19.19
C SER A 318 -9.47 -2.53 -18.24
N TRP A 319 -8.25 -2.04 -18.45
CA TRP A 319 -7.73 -0.86 -17.75
C TRP A 319 -8.50 0.39 -18.15
N ASN A 320 -8.88 1.20 -17.16
CA ASN A 320 -9.43 2.54 -17.32
C ASN A 320 -8.47 3.56 -16.72
N THR A 321 -8.50 4.80 -17.20
CA THR A 321 -7.69 5.89 -16.63
C THR A 321 -8.55 6.84 -15.81
N CYS A 322 -8.17 7.09 -14.56
CA CYS A 322 -8.92 7.99 -13.69
C CYS A 322 -8.79 9.45 -14.17
N ARG A 323 -9.92 10.13 -14.36
CA ARG A 323 -9.96 11.55 -14.79
C ARG A 323 -9.43 12.55 -13.77
N VAL A 324 -9.18 12.14 -12.53
CA VAL A 324 -8.72 13.02 -11.44
C VAL A 324 -7.22 12.89 -11.21
N CYS A 325 -6.70 11.67 -11.12
CA CYS A 325 -5.30 11.41 -10.81
C CYS A 325 -4.50 10.83 -11.99
N GLY A 326 -5.15 10.45 -13.10
CA GLY A 326 -4.49 9.86 -14.26
C GLY A 326 -4.01 8.41 -14.06
N ARG A 327 -4.30 7.79 -12.90
CA ARG A 327 -3.86 6.42 -12.59
C ARG A 327 -4.73 5.38 -13.31
N PRO A 328 -4.15 4.25 -13.75
CA PRO A 328 -4.89 3.14 -14.30
C PRO A 328 -5.61 2.38 -13.18
N TYR A 329 -6.84 1.95 -13.44
CA TYR A 329 -7.62 1.13 -12.54
C TYR A 329 -8.57 0.21 -13.33
N LYS A 330 -8.80 -1.00 -12.83
CA LYS A 330 -9.82 -1.92 -13.38
C LYS A 330 -11.10 -1.90 -12.57
N ILE A 331 -10.96 -1.80 -11.24
CA ILE A 331 -12.07 -1.88 -10.28
C ILE A 331 -12.12 -0.58 -9.51
N ARG A 332 -13.29 0.05 -9.48
CA ARG A 332 -13.51 1.30 -8.77
C ARG A 332 -13.79 1.03 -7.29
N GLN A 333 -13.03 1.67 -6.40
CA GLN A 333 -13.29 1.60 -4.96
C GLN A 333 -14.52 2.44 -4.56
N GLN A 334 -15.53 1.77 -4.02
CA GLN A 334 -16.77 2.40 -3.55
C GLN A 334 -16.76 2.68 -2.05
N THR A 335 -16.23 1.74 -1.27
CA THR A 335 -16.16 1.85 0.20
C THR A 335 -14.75 2.28 0.59
N MET A 336 -14.65 3.26 1.50
CA MET A 336 -13.38 3.90 1.89
C MET A 336 -12.99 3.52 3.31
N LYS A 337 -13.30 2.29 3.76
CA LYS A 337 -12.94 1.71 5.06
C LYS A 337 -12.87 0.19 4.95
N ALA A 338 -12.13 -0.48 5.83
CA ALA A 338 -12.13 -1.94 5.91
C ALA A 338 -13.52 -2.50 6.27
N TYR A 339 -13.74 -3.77 5.92
CA TYR A 339 -14.92 -4.53 6.34
C TYR A 339 -14.72 -5.00 7.77
N VAL A 340 -15.61 -4.59 8.68
CA VAL A 340 -15.60 -5.00 10.10
C VAL A 340 -16.58 -6.13 10.41
N LYS A 341 -17.22 -6.66 9.36
CA LYS A 341 -18.12 -7.80 9.40
C LYS A 341 -17.68 -8.81 8.35
N GLN A 342 -17.65 -10.08 8.72
CA GLN A 342 -17.24 -11.15 7.82
C GLN A 342 -18.24 -11.34 6.67
N GLU A 343 -19.53 -11.12 6.93
CA GLU A 343 -20.58 -11.22 5.91
C GLU A 343 -20.38 -10.18 4.81
N ASP A 344 -20.12 -8.92 5.17
CA ASP A 344 -19.87 -7.84 4.22
C ASP A 344 -18.62 -8.12 3.35
N ALA A 345 -17.57 -8.66 3.97
CA ALA A 345 -16.34 -9.03 3.27
C ALA A 345 -16.56 -10.19 2.28
N ASN A 346 -17.30 -11.22 2.71
CA ASN A 346 -17.67 -12.34 1.85
C ASN A 346 -18.57 -11.89 0.70
N GLU A 347 -19.57 -11.05 0.97
CA GLU A 347 -20.42 -10.50 -0.08
C GLU A 347 -19.61 -9.75 -1.14
N ASP A 348 -18.68 -8.88 -0.75
CA ASP A 348 -17.84 -8.15 -1.73
C ASP A 348 -16.92 -9.08 -2.51
N ARG A 349 -16.44 -10.17 -1.88
CA ARG A 349 -15.61 -11.18 -2.53
C ARG A 349 -16.37 -11.99 -3.59
N PHE A 350 -17.63 -12.35 -3.31
CA PHE A 350 -18.47 -13.17 -4.19
C PHE A 350 -19.36 -12.36 -5.15
N LYS A 351 -19.48 -11.04 -4.95
CA LYS A 351 -20.17 -10.17 -5.91
C LYS A 351 -19.45 -10.28 -7.25
N ASP A 352 -20.20 -10.62 -8.29
CA ASP A 352 -19.74 -10.50 -9.68
C ASP A 352 -19.21 -9.09 -9.85
N ARG A 353 -17.89 -9.00 -9.99
CA ARG A 353 -17.18 -7.72 -10.12
C ARG A 353 -17.67 -7.12 -11.42
N ASN A 354 -18.66 -6.25 -11.35
CA ASN A 354 -19.16 -5.57 -12.52
C ASN A 354 -18.01 -4.71 -13.05
N ASN A 355 -17.45 -5.14 -14.18
CA ASN A 355 -16.53 -4.34 -14.97
C ASN A 355 -17.12 -2.94 -15.05
N ALA A 356 -16.33 -1.92 -14.70
CA ALA A 356 -16.80 -0.55 -14.72
C ALA A 356 -17.18 -0.18 -16.16
N ARG A 357 -18.41 -0.50 -16.59
CA ARG A 357 -19.03 0.07 -17.79
C ARG A 357 -19.19 1.54 -17.48
N ASP A 358 -18.22 2.29 -17.95
CA ASP A 358 -17.95 3.64 -17.52
C ASP A 358 -19.10 4.59 -17.90
N LYS A 359 -19.73 5.20 -16.91
CA LYS A 359 -20.37 6.51 -17.10
C LYS A 359 -19.60 7.62 -16.40
N ASN A 360 -18.60 7.34 -15.57
CA ASN A 360 -18.02 8.32 -14.63
C ASN A 360 -16.57 7.96 -14.22
N GLY A 361 -15.60 7.98 -15.15
CA GLY A 361 -14.23 7.46 -15.01
C GLY A 361 -13.39 7.94 -13.82
N TYR A 362 -13.59 7.34 -12.64
CA TYR A 362 -12.87 7.61 -11.40
C TYR A 362 -12.44 6.31 -10.71
N CYS A 363 -11.21 6.24 -10.18
CA CYS A 363 -10.71 5.04 -9.49
C CYS A 363 -11.30 4.83 -8.09
N CYS A 364 -11.71 5.89 -7.39
CA CYS A 364 -12.25 5.80 -6.03
C CYS A 364 -13.40 6.79 -5.79
N LYS A 365 -14.20 6.54 -4.75
CA LYS A 365 -15.31 7.41 -4.33
C LYS A 365 -14.84 8.81 -3.91
N ALA A 366 -13.65 8.95 -3.34
CA ALA A 366 -13.10 10.26 -3.00
C ALA A 366 -12.88 11.13 -4.25
N HIS A 367 -12.37 10.54 -5.34
CA HIS A 367 -12.20 11.24 -6.62
C HIS A 367 -13.55 11.62 -7.25
N GLU A 368 -14.53 10.73 -7.23
CA GLU A 368 -15.89 11.08 -7.68
C GLU A 368 -16.45 12.25 -6.87
N GLN A 369 -16.36 12.22 -5.53
CA GLN A 369 -16.86 13.28 -4.66
C GLN A 369 -16.14 14.60 -4.89
N ARG A 370 -14.81 14.58 -5.13
CA ARG A 370 -14.03 15.78 -5.44
C ARG A 370 -14.54 16.48 -6.70
N VAL A 371 -14.88 15.71 -7.74
CA VAL A 371 -15.44 16.28 -8.98
C VAL A 371 -16.87 16.79 -8.78
N ARG A 372 -17.72 16.04 -8.07
CA ARG A 372 -19.09 16.50 -7.74
C ARG A 372 -19.06 17.85 -7.01
N ARG A 373 -18.24 17.97 -5.95
CA ARG A 373 -18.05 19.23 -5.22
C ARG A 373 -17.57 20.39 -6.11
N LYS A 374 -16.66 20.13 -7.06
CA LYS A 374 -16.19 21.15 -8.01
C LYS A 374 -17.32 21.62 -8.93
N LYS A 375 -18.19 20.71 -9.39
CA LYS A 375 -19.37 21.06 -10.20
C LYS A 375 -20.38 21.87 -9.40
N ASP A 376 -20.68 21.45 -8.18
CA ASP A 376 -21.63 22.15 -7.30
C ASP A 376 -21.15 23.58 -7.00
N LYS A 377 -19.85 23.77 -6.72
CA LYS A 377 -19.25 25.11 -6.56
C LYS A 377 -19.37 25.97 -7.82
N ARG A 378 -19.13 25.41 -9.02
CA ARG A 378 -19.30 26.13 -10.28
C ARG A 378 -20.75 26.58 -10.47
N ILE A 379 -21.71 25.68 -10.24
CA ILE A 379 -23.15 26.00 -10.34
C ILE A 379 -23.53 27.12 -9.35
N SER A 380 -23.03 27.05 -8.11
CA SER A 380 -23.27 28.09 -7.11
C SER A 380 -22.68 29.44 -7.52
N ASN A 381 -21.47 29.47 -8.07
CA ASN A 381 -20.85 30.70 -8.56
C ASN A 381 -21.61 31.27 -9.76
N ASP A 382 -22.01 30.43 -10.72
CA ASP A 382 -22.80 30.86 -11.88
C ASP A 382 -24.16 31.44 -11.47
N GLN A 383 -24.76 30.92 -10.39
CA GLN A 383 -26.01 31.45 -9.83
C GLN A 383 -25.80 32.81 -9.14
N LEU A 384 -24.71 32.97 -8.39
CA LEU A 384 -24.35 34.26 -7.78
C LEU A 384 -24.05 35.33 -8.84
N ASP A 385 -23.31 34.98 -9.89
CA ASP A 385 -23.01 35.88 -11.01
C ASP A 385 -24.28 36.31 -11.76
N LYS A 386 -25.23 35.38 -11.96
CA LYS A 386 -26.54 35.71 -12.56
C LYS A 386 -27.37 36.61 -11.65
N ALA A 387 -27.32 36.43 -10.34
CA ALA A 387 -28.02 37.29 -9.39
C ALA A 387 -27.41 38.70 -9.35
N ALA A 388 -26.08 38.82 -9.36
CA ALA A 388 -25.37 40.09 -9.43
C ALA A 388 -25.72 40.89 -10.69
N ARG A 389 -25.70 40.25 -11.87
CA ARG A 389 -26.08 40.90 -13.14
C ARG A 389 -27.52 41.41 -13.15
N LYS A 390 -28.46 40.69 -12.52
CA LYS A 390 -29.86 41.12 -12.41
C LYS A 390 -30.06 42.31 -11.48
N MET A 391 -29.24 42.43 -10.42
CA MET A 391 -29.27 43.58 -9.51
C MET A 391 -28.70 44.84 -10.18
N ASP A 392 -27.64 44.70 -10.99
CA ASP A 392 -27.08 45.81 -11.77
C ASP A 392 -28.04 46.34 -12.85
N GLU A 393 -28.91 45.48 -13.39
CA GLU A 393 -29.95 45.87 -14.36
C GLU A 393 -31.16 46.57 -13.72
N HIS A 394 -31.44 46.34 -12.43
CA HIS A 394 -32.54 47.01 -11.70
C HIS A 394 -32.11 48.33 -11.03
N GLY A 395 -30.81 48.64 -11.04
CA GLY A 395 -30.25 49.88 -10.52
C GLY A 395 -30.02 50.97 -11.58
N ARG A 396 -30.50 50.78 -12.82
CA ARG A 396 -30.43 51.76 -13.91
C ARG A 396 -31.78 52.37 -14.26
#